data_AF-A0A7V5UJQ2-F1
#
_entry.id   AF-A0A7V5UJQ2-F1
#
_cell.length_a   1.000
_cell.length_b   1.000
_cell.length_c   1.000
_cell.angle_alpha   90.00
_cell.angle_beta   90.00
_cell.angle_gamma   90.00
#
_symmetry.space_group_name_H-M   'P 1'
#
loop_
_entity.id
_entity.type
_entity.pdbx_description
1 polymer ?
#
loop_
_entity_poly.entity_id
_entity_poly.type
_entity_poly.pdbx_seq_one_letter_code
_entity_poly.pdbx_strand_id
1 'polypeptide(L)'
;MNIVFAASEAVPFAKTGGLADVVGALPREMERLGHDVQLFLPAYREALESGPAAEVTDYELDIPIASKHVSGRLLRSRLPESQVTVWLVDQPDYYDRPQLYGEHGRDYQDNCERFVFFCRAVMEGLVQMDRPVDLLHCHDWQTGLIPAYRESLYGHHRPFAETATLLTIHNLAYQGRFWHWDMLLTGIDWKYFNWRQMEFHGDLNLLKTGIVFADRLSTVSPTYAEEIQSEPLGCGLSDVLRHRADVLTGIVNGIDTDRWNPATDAHLAQTYDADSWPQGKAACKAALQQASGLAVEPRRPLIGLIGRLASQKGWEITLPLLEQQLASSDLQWIVLGSGDPAIERRLRQLMQAHP
;
A
#
# COMPACT_ATOMS: atom_id res chain seq x y z
N MET A 1 -2.28 1.85 -24.10
CA MET A 1 -2.82 2.95 -23.27
C MET A 1 -1.65 3.61 -22.56
N ASN A 2 -1.75 4.90 -22.25
CA ASN A 2 -0.91 5.59 -21.27
C ASN A 2 -1.57 5.49 -19.90
N ILE A 3 -0.95 4.73 -18.99
CA ILE A 3 -1.47 4.40 -17.66
C ILE A 3 -0.56 5.03 -16.62
N VAL A 4 -1.14 5.84 -15.75
CA VAL A 4 -0.43 6.46 -14.64
C VAL A 4 -0.89 5.83 -13.34
N PHE A 5 0.01 5.11 -12.69
CA PHE A 5 -0.16 4.63 -11.33
C PHE A 5 0.21 5.73 -10.34
N ALA A 6 -0.60 5.91 -9.31
CA ALA A 6 -0.27 6.74 -8.16
C ALA A 6 -0.46 5.90 -6.90
N ALA A 7 0.58 5.83 -6.08
CA ALA A 7 0.57 5.10 -4.83
C ALA A 7 1.50 5.76 -3.81
N SER A 8 1.33 5.42 -2.54
CA SER A 8 2.30 5.78 -1.50
C SER A 8 3.47 4.80 -1.42
N GLU A 9 3.36 3.57 -1.93
CA GLU A 9 4.42 2.58 -1.79
C GLU A 9 4.59 1.75 -3.06
N ALA A 10 5.83 1.35 -3.33
CA ALA A 10 6.17 0.34 -4.32
C ALA A 10 7.56 -0.22 -4.01
N VAL A 11 7.73 -1.54 -4.13
CA VAL A 11 9.07 -2.13 -4.06
C VAL A 11 9.88 -1.80 -5.32
N PRO A 12 11.19 -1.50 -5.21
CA PRO A 12 12.02 -1.49 -3.99
C PRO A 12 12.09 -0.13 -3.27
N PHE A 13 11.32 0.87 -3.69
CA PHE A 13 11.43 2.24 -3.20
C PHE A 13 10.97 2.38 -1.74
N ALA A 14 9.75 1.96 -1.42
CA ALA A 14 9.24 2.06 -0.06
C ALA A 14 8.25 0.94 0.23
N LYS A 15 8.29 0.38 1.46
CA LYS A 15 7.40 -0.72 1.84
C LYS A 15 7.01 -0.74 3.32
N THR A 16 5.71 -0.75 3.57
CA THR A 16 5.12 -1.10 4.87
C THR A 16 4.22 -2.34 4.81
N GLY A 17 3.69 -2.67 3.63
CA GLY A 17 2.75 -3.78 3.46
C GLY A 17 2.67 -4.33 2.04
N GLY A 18 1.59 -5.07 1.78
CA GLY A 18 1.37 -5.74 0.50
C GLY A 18 1.04 -4.81 -0.67
N LEU A 19 0.57 -3.58 -0.39
CA LEU A 19 0.35 -2.55 -1.42
C LEU A 19 1.63 -2.31 -2.22
N ALA A 20 2.78 -2.20 -1.54
CA ALA A 20 4.08 -2.00 -2.17
C ALA A 20 4.46 -3.14 -3.12
N ASP A 21 4.12 -4.38 -2.77
CA ASP A 21 4.41 -5.55 -3.60
C ASP A 21 3.56 -5.53 -4.88
N VAL A 22 2.28 -5.17 -4.75
CA VAL A 22 1.38 -5.05 -5.91
C VAL A 22 1.84 -3.93 -6.84
N VAL A 23 2.10 -2.74 -6.31
CA VAL A 23 2.49 -1.58 -7.13
C VAL A 23 3.93 -1.69 -7.64
N GLY A 24 4.78 -2.51 -7.02
CA GLY A 24 6.10 -2.84 -7.56
C GLY A 24 6.09 -3.85 -8.71
N ALA A 25 5.01 -4.64 -8.87
CA ALA A 25 4.91 -5.68 -9.89
C ALA A 25 3.90 -5.35 -11.01
N LEU A 26 2.69 -4.92 -10.65
CA LEU A 26 1.59 -4.70 -11.59
C LEU A 26 1.93 -3.70 -12.72
N PRO A 27 2.61 -2.57 -12.47
CA PRO A 27 3.03 -1.68 -13.55
C PRO A 27 3.93 -2.36 -14.60
N ARG A 28 4.83 -3.27 -14.17
CA ARG A 28 5.69 -4.04 -15.07
C ARG A 28 4.87 -4.99 -15.94
N GLU A 29 3.87 -5.65 -15.36
CA GLU A 29 2.98 -6.53 -16.12
C GLU A 29 2.14 -5.76 -17.14
N MET A 30 1.67 -4.56 -16.79
CA MET A 30 0.96 -3.69 -17.73
C MET A 30 1.86 -3.21 -18.86
N GLU A 31 3.13 -2.90 -18.57
CA GLU A 31 4.14 -2.59 -19.58
C GLU A 31 4.42 -3.78 -20.50
N ARG A 32 4.56 -5.00 -19.96
CA ARG A 32 4.72 -6.25 -20.73
C ARG A 32 3.54 -6.52 -21.67
N LEU A 33 2.34 -6.09 -21.30
CA LEU A 33 1.15 -6.12 -22.16
C LEU A 33 1.12 -5.01 -23.24
N GLY A 34 2.17 -4.19 -23.34
CA GLY A 34 2.35 -3.17 -24.38
C GLY A 34 1.75 -1.81 -24.04
N HIS A 35 1.55 -1.50 -22.75
CA HIS A 35 1.10 -0.18 -22.31
C HIS A 35 2.28 0.74 -22.00
N ASP A 36 2.09 2.05 -22.19
CA ASP A 36 3.02 3.08 -21.69
C ASP A 36 2.64 3.35 -20.23
N VAL A 37 3.54 3.04 -19.29
CA VAL A 37 3.22 3.01 -17.86
C VAL A 37 4.17 3.91 -17.09
N GLN A 38 3.57 4.74 -16.23
CA GLN A 38 4.29 5.62 -15.32
C GLN A 38 3.79 5.39 -13.90
N LEU A 39 4.68 5.55 -12.92
CA LEU A 39 4.37 5.37 -11.50
C LEU A 39 4.80 6.61 -10.73
N PHE A 40 3.87 7.25 -10.02
CA PHE A 40 4.16 8.31 -9.08
C PHE A 40 4.23 7.78 -7.65
N LEU A 41 5.27 8.18 -6.93
CA LEU A 41 5.49 7.88 -5.51
C LEU A 41 5.98 9.15 -4.79
N PRO A 42 5.74 9.30 -3.49
CA PRO A 42 6.46 10.28 -2.69
C PRO A 42 7.95 9.94 -2.62
N ALA A 43 8.83 10.95 -2.68
CA ALA A 43 10.27 10.77 -2.52
C ALA A 43 10.64 10.58 -1.04
N TYR A 44 10.17 9.50 -0.42
CA TYR A 44 10.55 9.15 0.95
C TYR A 44 12.07 8.97 1.07
N ARG A 45 12.62 9.20 2.26
CA ARG A 45 14.03 8.86 2.55
C ARG A 45 14.38 7.44 2.09
N GLU A 46 13.53 6.47 2.45
CA GLU A 46 13.70 5.06 2.04
C GLU A 46 13.71 4.89 0.51
N ALA A 47 12.87 5.64 -0.22
CA ALA A 47 12.79 5.60 -1.69
C ALA A 47 14.07 6.10 -2.35
N LEU A 48 14.69 7.13 -1.77
CA LEU A 48 15.94 7.69 -2.26
C LEU A 48 17.15 6.82 -1.90
N GLU A 49 17.09 6.06 -0.80
CA GLU A 49 18.17 5.18 -0.33
C GLU A 49 18.13 3.77 -0.94
N SER A 50 16.94 3.20 -1.11
CA SER A 50 16.75 1.79 -1.52
C SER A 50 16.34 1.63 -2.99
N GLY A 51 15.74 2.66 -3.58
CA GLY A 51 15.34 2.66 -4.97
C GLY A 51 16.52 2.85 -5.94
N PRO A 52 16.34 2.54 -7.23
CA PRO A 52 17.27 2.98 -8.26
C PRO A 52 17.47 4.50 -8.23
N ALA A 53 18.71 4.93 -8.51
CA ALA A 53 19.10 6.34 -8.46
C ALA A 53 18.12 7.21 -9.27
N ALA A 54 17.64 8.27 -8.63
CA ALA A 54 16.76 9.25 -9.24
C ALA A 54 17.57 10.45 -9.74
N GLU A 55 17.23 10.97 -10.91
CA GLU A 55 17.81 12.20 -11.45
C GLU A 55 16.84 13.37 -11.26
N VAL A 56 17.40 14.56 -11.03
CA VAL A 56 16.63 15.80 -10.95
C VAL A 56 16.13 16.17 -12.34
N THR A 57 14.88 16.60 -12.42
CA THR A 57 14.26 17.08 -13.67
C THR A 57 13.92 18.56 -13.59
N ASP A 58 13.52 19.13 -14.73
CA ASP A 58 13.09 20.53 -14.82
C ASP A 58 11.61 20.73 -14.42
N TYR A 59 10.92 19.68 -13.97
CA TYR A 59 9.54 19.76 -13.49
C TYR A 59 9.50 20.25 -12.04
N GLU A 60 9.52 21.57 -11.87
CA GLU A 60 9.30 22.23 -10.58
C GLU A 60 7.80 22.42 -10.34
N LEU A 61 7.38 22.26 -9.09
CA LEU A 61 5.99 22.33 -8.64
C LEU A 61 5.83 23.51 -7.68
N ASP A 62 4.76 24.27 -7.84
CA ASP A 62 4.34 25.30 -6.88
C ASP A 62 2.83 25.18 -6.67
N ILE A 63 2.43 24.60 -5.54
CA ILE A 63 1.06 24.10 -5.33
C ILE A 63 0.38 24.90 -4.23
N PRO A 64 -0.82 25.46 -4.48
CA PRO A 64 -1.61 26.11 -3.43
C PRO A 64 -2.16 25.04 -2.47
N ILE A 65 -1.87 25.21 -1.18
CA ILE A 65 -2.34 24.37 -0.08
C ILE A 65 -2.91 25.30 0.99
N ALA A 66 -4.24 25.36 1.08
CA ALA A 66 -4.97 26.37 1.84
C ALA A 66 -4.48 27.81 1.57
N SER A 67 -3.86 28.47 2.54
CA SER A 67 -3.40 29.87 2.44
C SER A 67 -1.93 30.02 2.04
N LYS A 68 -1.21 28.93 1.76
CA LYS A 68 0.21 28.94 1.39
C LYS A 68 0.44 28.25 0.05
N HIS A 69 1.58 28.54 -0.54
CA HIS A 69 2.13 27.77 -1.65
C HIS A 69 3.22 26.86 -1.12
N VAL A 70 3.22 25.62 -1.57
CA VAL A 70 4.23 24.62 -1.21
C VAL A 70 4.96 24.24 -2.49
N SER A 71 6.27 24.43 -2.49
CA SER A 71 7.11 24.08 -3.63
C SER A 71 7.67 22.67 -3.49
N GLY A 72 7.87 22.02 -4.63
CA GLY A 72 8.55 20.72 -4.73
C GLY A 72 8.99 20.47 -6.17
N ARG A 73 9.38 19.24 -6.49
CA ARG A 73 9.80 18.86 -7.84
C ARG A 73 9.53 17.40 -8.14
N LEU A 74 9.66 17.02 -9.40
CA LEU A 74 9.69 15.61 -9.78
C LEU A 74 11.12 15.15 -10.02
N LEU A 75 11.50 14.05 -9.39
CA LEU A 75 12.70 13.30 -9.73
C LEU A 75 12.30 12.14 -10.63
N ARG A 76 13.17 11.78 -11.58
CA ARG A 76 12.94 10.66 -12.50
C ARG A 76 13.80 9.48 -12.09
N SER A 77 13.16 8.34 -11.88
CA SER A 77 13.79 7.05 -11.68
C SER A 77 13.12 6.02 -12.61
N ARG A 78 13.42 4.74 -12.41
CA ARG A 78 12.89 3.63 -13.19
C ARG A 78 12.61 2.46 -12.27
N LEU A 79 11.51 1.76 -12.51
CA LEU A 79 11.23 0.53 -11.79
C LEU A 79 12.18 -0.57 -12.29
N PRO A 80 12.88 -1.31 -11.41
CA PRO A 80 13.89 -2.29 -11.82
C PRO A 80 13.37 -3.27 -12.86
N GLU A 81 14.23 -3.64 -13.81
CA GLU A 81 13.93 -4.64 -14.84
C GLU A 81 12.66 -4.35 -15.65
N SER A 82 12.40 -3.07 -15.92
CA SER A 82 11.25 -2.59 -16.71
C SER A 82 11.54 -1.24 -17.36
N GLN A 83 10.70 -0.81 -18.31
CA GLN A 83 10.74 0.55 -18.85
C GLN A 83 9.79 1.53 -18.13
N VAL A 84 9.13 1.09 -17.07
CA VAL A 84 8.21 1.91 -16.28
C VAL A 84 8.98 3.07 -15.66
N THR A 85 8.61 4.28 -16.06
CA THR A 85 9.19 5.51 -15.50
C THR A 85 8.59 5.76 -14.12
N VAL A 86 9.44 6.01 -13.13
CA VAL A 86 9.02 6.34 -11.77
C VAL A 86 9.26 7.82 -11.52
N TRP A 87 8.21 8.56 -11.19
CA TRP A 87 8.26 9.95 -10.80
C TRP A 87 8.19 10.05 -9.28
N LEU A 88 9.29 10.44 -8.65
CA LEU A 88 9.33 10.69 -7.22
C LEU A 88 8.99 12.14 -6.95
N VAL A 89 7.90 12.39 -6.21
CA VAL A 89 7.50 13.72 -5.77
C VAL A 89 8.39 14.14 -4.61
N ASP A 90 9.33 15.02 -4.90
CA ASP A 90 10.32 15.51 -3.94
C ASP A 90 9.84 16.78 -3.24
N GLN A 91 9.62 16.63 -1.94
CA GLN A 91 9.34 17.68 -0.98
C GLN A 91 9.92 17.18 0.37
N PRO A 92 11.14 17.59 0.73
CA PRO A 92 11.84 17.03 1.89
C PRO A 92 11.12 17.29 3.22
N ASP A 93 10.46 18.44 3.40
CA ASP A 93 9.71 18.72 4.62
C ASP A 93 8.55 17.73 4.84
N TYR A 94 8.05 17.07 3.81
CA TYR A 94 7.00 16.07 3.90
C TYR A 94 7.55 14.64 3.88
N TYR A 95 8.59 14.36 3.09
CA TYR A 95 8.96 12.98 2.77
C TYR A 95 10.33 12.55 3.30
N ASP A 96 11.20 13.48 3.71
CA ASP A 96 12.44 13.15 4.41
C ASP A 96 12.14 12.85 5.90
N ARG A 97 11.67 11.64 6.15
CA ARG A 97 11.22 11.13 7.45
C ARG A 97 11.69 9.69 7.69
N PRO A 98 11.86 9.27 8.96
CA PRO A 98 12.21 7.90 9.29
C PRO A 98 11.18 6.84 8.86
N GLN A 99 9.89 7.19 8.82
CA GLN A 99 8.80 6.29 8.44
C GLN A 99 7.83 7.00 7.50
N LEU A 100 6.97 6.24 6.82
CA LEU A 100 6.11 6.76 5.76
C LEU A 100 4.92 7.58 6.30
N TYR A 101 4.21 7.05 7.29
CA TYR A 101 2.92 7.59 7.77
C TYR A 101 2.95 8.13 9.19
N GLY A 102 3.88 7.70 10.02
CA GLY A 102 3.91 8.04 11.43
C GLY A 102 5.06 7.38 12.16
N GLU A 103 5.28 7.76 13.41
CA GLU A 103 6.33 7.22 14.27
C GLU A 103 5.74 6.78 15.61
N HIS A 104 6.31 5.73 16.20
CA HIS A 104 5.91 5.22 17.52
C HIS A 104 4.40 4.92 17.64
N GLY A 105 3.78 4.44 16.55
CA GLY A 105 2.36 4.10 16.51
C GLY A 105 1.42 5.31 16.45
N ARG A 106 1.94 6.50 16.13
CA ARG A 106 1.14 7.71 15.90
C ARG A 106 1.39 8.25 14.50
N ASP A 107 0.31 8.49 13.78
CA ASP A 107 0.34 9.13 12.48
C ASP A 107 0.93 10.54 12.58
N TYR A 108 1.66 10.97 11.55
CA TYR A 108 2.10 12.35 11.44
C TYR A 108 0.89 13.28 11.29
N GLN A 109 0.89 14.38 12.03
CA GLN A 109 -0.25 15.31 12.10
C GLN A 109 -0.53 16.00 10.76
N ASP A 110 0.51 16.17 9.94
CA ASP A 110 0.46 16.78 8.63
C ASP A 110 0.11 15.78 7.51
N ASN A 111 -0.25 14.53 7.82
CA ASN A 111 -0.58 13.51 6.81
C ASN A 111 -1.63 13.99 5.79
N CYS A 112 -2.68 14.69 6.24
CA CYS A 112 -3.66 15.25 5.30
C CYS A 112 -2.99 16.17 4.29
N GLU A 113 -2.17 17.12 4.76
CA GLU A 113 -1.45 18.07 3.92
C GLU A 113 -0.47 17.37 2.97
N ARG A 114 0.30 16.40 3.47
CA ARG A 114 1.30 15.64 2.71
C ARG A 114 0.70 14.89 1.53
N PHE A 115 -0.46 14.25 1.73
CA PHE A 115 -1.11 13.47 0.67
C PHE A 115 -2.02 14.32 -0.23
N VAL A 116 -2.52 15.45 0.26
CA VAL A 116 -3.08 16.51 -0.60
C VAL A 116 -2.02 17.02 -1.56
N PHE A 117 -0.83 17.39 -1.04
CA PHE A 117 0.29 17.82 -1.86
C PHE A 117 0.70 16.75 -2.87
N PHE A 118 0.83 15.49 -2.44
CA PHE A 118 1.13 14.38 -3.34
C PHE A 118 0.12 14.26 -4.49
N CYS A 119 -1.18 14.23 -4.18
CA CYS A 119 -2.22 14.15 -5.20
C CYS A 119 -2.16 15.33 -6.17
N ARG A 120 -1.99 16.56 -5.67
CA ARG A 120 -1.84 17.76 -6.51
C ARG A 120 -0.57 17.70 -7.35
N ALA A 121 0.55 17.22 -6.81
CA ALA A 121 1.82 17.08 -7.52
C ALA A 121 1.73 16.11 -8.69
N VAL A 122 1.00 15.00 -8.54
CA VAL A 122 0.69 14.10 -9.66
C VAL A 122 -0.07 14.85 -10.76
N MET A 123 -1.13 15.58 -10.39
CA MET A 123 -1.96 16.30 -11.36
C MET A 123 -1.18 17.41 -12.07
N GLU A 124 -0.50 18.29 -11.33
CA GLU A 124 0.33 19.39 -11.88
C GLU A 124 1.49 18.86 -12.73
N GLY A 125 2.16 17.80 -12.29
CA GLY A 125 3.22 17.14 -13.03
C GLY A 125 2.75 16.66 -14.41
N LEU A 126 1.60 16.01 -14.47
CA LEU A 126 1.01 15.55 -15.72
C LEU A 126 0.56 16.71 -16.62
N VAL A 127 0.09 17.83 -16.05
CA VAL A 127 -0.18 19.06 -16.81
C VAL A 127 1.09 19.59 -17.47
N GLN A 128 2.20 19.66 -16.73
CA GLN A 128 3.48 20.13 -17.29
C GLN A 128 4.05 19.20 -18.36
N MET A 129 3.87 17.88 -18.19
CA MET A 129 4.29 16.89 -19.20
C MET A 129 3.47 16.97 -20.49
N ASP A 130 2.24 17.51 -20.43
CA ASP A 130 1.32 17.71 -21.55
C ASP A 130 1.16 16.49 -22.48
N ARG A 131 0.98 15.31 -21.88
CA ARG A 131 0.70 14.05 -22.60
C ARG A 131 -0.68 13.51 -22.19
N PRO A 132 -1.53 13.08 -23.14
CA PRO A 132 -2.81 12.45 -22.84
C PRO A 132 -2.63 11.24 -21.93
N VAL A 133 -3.41 11.14 -20.85
CA VAL A 133 -3.45 9.99 -19.95
C VAL A 133 -4.76 9.24 -20.19
N ASP A 134 -4.69 7.93 -20.45
CA ASP A 134 -5.91 7.15 -20.66
C ASP A 134 -6.51 6.71 -19.32
N LEU A 135 -5.66 6.36 -18.35
CA LEU A 135 -6.07 5.84 -17.04
C LEU A 135 -5.19 6.37 -15.91
N LEU A 136 -5.82 6.95 -14.88
CA LEU A 136 -5.23 7.19 -13.56
C LEU A 136 -5.61 6.04 -12.62
N HIS A 137 -4.64 5.20 -12.28
CA HIS A 137 -4.81 4.08 -11.36
C HIS A 137 -4.31 4.48 -9.97
N CYS A 138 -5.26 4.81 -9.10
CA CYS A 138 -5.06 5.26 -7.74
C CYS A 138 -5.10 4.07 -6.77
N HIS A 139 -4.22 4.05 -5.77
CA HIS A 139 -4.17 3.04 -4.73
C HIS A 139 -4.37 3.64 -3.34
N ASP A 140 -5.40 3.15 -2.63
CA ASP A 140 -5.77 3.54 -1.26
C ASP A 140 -5.98 5.05 -1.03
N TRP A 141 -6.21 5.42 0.23
CA TRP A 141 -6.65 6.75 0.66
C TRP A 141 -5.65 7.87 0.34
N GLN A 142 -4.35 7.55 0.27
CA GLN A 142 -3.26 8.47 -0.03
C GLN A 142 -3.40 9.10 -1.41
N THR A 143 -4.15 8.44 -2.31
CA THR A 143 -4.42 8.89 -3.68
C THR A 143 -5.90 9.12 -3.94
N GLY A 144 -6.74 9.02 -2.90
CA GLY A 144 -8.20 9.11 -3.00
C GLY A 144 -8.71 10.48 -3.48
N LEU A 145 -7.89 11.53 -3.46
CA LEU A 145 -8.26 12.84 -3.99
C LEU A 145 -8.07 12.97 -5.50
N ILE A 146 -7.25 12.12 -6.13
CA ILE A 146 -6.95 12.22 -7.58
C ILE A 146 -8.22 12.15 -8.44
N PRO A 147 -9.18 11.22 -8.21
CA PRO A 147 -10.42 11.21 -8.98
C PRO A 147 -11.25 12.49 -8.82
N ALA A 148 -11.38 12.99 -7.59
CA ALA A 148 -12.08 14.24 -7.33
C ALA A 148 -11.37 15.44 -7.98
N TYR A 149 -10.04 15.47 -8.00
CA TYR A 149 -9.27 16.50 -8.69
C TYR A 149 -9.44 16.45 -10.21
N ARG A 150 -9.42 15.25 -10.80
CA ARG A 150 -9.70 15.07 -12.23
C ARG A 150 -11.06 15.66 -12.58
N GLU A 151 -12.10 15.40 -11.80
CA GLU A 151 -13.45 15.92 -12.09
C GLU A 151 -13.58 17.43 -11.81
N SER A 152 -13.13 17.89 -10.64
CA SER A 152 -13.48 19.22 -10.13
C SER A 152 -12.53 20.33 -10.57
N LEU A 153 -11.24 20.03 -10.75
CA LEU A 153 -10.21 21.05 -10.99
C LEU A 153 -9.47 20.86 -12.32
N TYR A 154 -9.20 19.61 -12.74
CA TYR A 154 -8.25 19.35 -13.83
C TYR A 154 -8.86 18.84 -15.14
N GLY A 155 -10.14 18.46 -15.18
CA GLY A 155 -10.75 17.77 -16.33
C GLY A 155 -10.76 18.58 -17.63
N HIS A 156 -10.53 19.90 -17.56
CA HIS A 156 -10.41 20.78 -18.71
C HIS A 156 -9.00 20.84 -19.30
N HIS A 157 -7.99 20.32 -18.60
CA HIS A 157 -6.62 20.26 -19.11
C HIS A 157 -6.47 19.11 -20.10
N ARG A 158 -5.65 19.32 -21.13
CA ARG A 158 -5.42 18.37 -22.24
C ARG A 158 -5.05 16.95 -21.77
N PRO A 159 -4.19 16.73 -20.76
CA PRO A 159 -3.90 15.38 -20.28
C PRO A 159 -5.11 14.60 -19.79
N PHE A 160 -6.14 15.31 -19.30
CA PHE A 160 -7.23 14.73 -18.52
C PHE A 160 -8.60 14.69 -19.20
N ALA A 161 -8.73 15.27 -20.40
CA ALA A 161 -10.00 15.45 -21.09
C ALA A 161 -10.81 14.13 -21.18
N GLU A 162 -10.15 13.03 -21.54
CA GLU A 162 -10.74 11.70 -21.71
C GLU A 162 -10.21 10.68 -20.69
N THR A 163 -9.50 11.13 -19.65
CA THR A 163 -8.90 10.23 -18.66
C THR A 163 -9.95 9.58 -17.78
N ALA A 164 -9.92 8.25 -17.72
CA ALA A 164 -10.65 7.47 -16.73
C ALA A 164 -9.85 7.31 -15.43
N THR A 165 -10.54 7.05 -14.34
CA THR A 165 -9.97 6.88 -13.01
C THR A 165 -10.38 5.54 -12.40
N LEU A 166 -9.40 4.81 -11.87
CA LEU A 166 -9.59 3.56 -11.15
C LEU A 166 -9.02 3.70 -9.76
N LEU A 167 -9.81 3.46 -8.72
CA LEU A 167 -9.32 3.34 -7.36
C LEU A 167 -9.28 1.87 -6.94
N THR A 168 -8.10 1.38 -6.56
CA THR A 168 -7.95 0.09 -5.89
C THR A 168 -7.86 0.26 -4.38
N ILE A 169 -8.76 -0.42 -3.67
CA ILE A 169 -8.80 -0.50 -2.21
C ILE A 169 -8.04 -1.76 -1.78
N HIS A 170 -6.87 -1.59 -1.17
CA HIS A 170 -6.08 -2.70 -0.62
C HIS A 170 -6.45 -2.99 0.83
N ASN A 171 -6.85 -1.96 1.58
CA ASN A 171 -7.32 -2.14 2.95
C ASN A 171 -8.28 -1.03 3.39
N LEU A 172 -9.57 -1.37 3.47
CA LEU A 172 -10.64 -0.44 3.84
C LEU A 172 -10.53 0.11 5.28
N ALA A 173 -9.77 -0.55 6.16
CA ALA A 173 -9.59 -0.08 7.52
C ALA A 173 -8.81 1.26 7.59
N TYR A 174 -7.99 1.57 6.57
CA TYR A 174 -7.23 2.82 6.50
C TYR A 174 -7.89 3.78 5.51
N GLN A 175 -8.61 4.78 6.05
CA GLN A 175 -9.48 5.63 5.24
C GLN A 175 -8.96 7.06 5.00
N GLY A 176 -7.91 7.48 5.72
CA GLY A 176 -7.49 8.89 5.73
C GLY A 176 -8.59 9.79 6.24
N ARG A 177 -8.98 9.60 7.51
CA ARG A 177 -9.98 10.44 8.20
C ARG A 177 -9.29 11.59 8.90
N PHE A 178 -9.70 12.81 8.56
CA PHE A 178 -9.08 14.05 9.00
C PHE A 178 -10.12 15.06 9.49
N TRP A 179 -9.67 16.11 10.16
CA TRP A 179 -10.58 17.11 10.72
C TRP A 179 -11.29 17.85 9.57
N HIS A 180 -12.56 18.21 9.72
CA HIS A 180 -13.33 18.82 8.63
C HIS A 180 -12.71 20.09 8.03
N TRP A 181 -12.01 20.92 8.82
CA TRP A 181 -11.35 22.11 8.29
C TRP A 181 -10.13 21.79 7.42
N ASP A 182 -9.60 20.57 7.47
CA ASP A 182 -8.54 20.12 6.55
C ASP A 182 -9.05 20.05 5.10
N MET A 183 -10.36 20.12 4.88
CA MET A 183 -10.96 20.34 3.56
C MET A 183 -10.38 21.59 2.86
N LEU A 184 -10.00 22.64 3.61
CA LEU A 184 -9.35 23.83 3.04
C LEU A 184 -7.99 23.53 2.42
N LEU A 185 -7.27 22.51 2.92
CA LEU A 185 -5.99 22.09 2.35
C LEU A 185 -6.17 21.59 0.92
N THR A 186 -7.28 20.91 0.64
CA THR A 186 -7.54 20.23 -0.64
C THR A 186 -7.68 21.20 -1.82
N GLY A 187 -8.10 22.45 -1.58
CA GLY A 187 -8.46 23.39 -2.65
C GLY A 187 -9.75 23.05 -3.40
N ILE A 188 -10.48 22.00 -2.98
CA ILE A 188 -11.78 21.64 -3.54
C ILE A 188 -12.86 22.53 -2.91
N ASP A 189 -13.87 22.90 -3.70
CA ASP A 189 -15.01 23.71 -3.25
C ASP A 189 -15.75 23.04 -2.08
N TRP A 190 -16.05 23.81 -1.04
CA TRP A 190 -16.73 23.33 0.17
C TRP A 190 -18.10 22.70 -0.09
N LYS A 191 -18.74 22.98 -1.25
CA LYS A 191 -19.99 22.30 -1.64
C LYS A 191 -19.86 20.77 -1.69
N TYR A 192 -18.66 20.25 -1.94
CA TYR A 192 -18.37 18.80 -1.96
C TYR A 192 -18.18 18.21 -0.56
N PHE A 193 -18.05 19.05 0.48
CA PHE A 193 -18.05 18.62 1.87
C PHE A 193 -19.49 18.36 2.35
N ASN A 194 -20.03 17.23 1.92
CA ASN A 194 -21.34 16.73 2.32
C ASN A 194 -21.34 15.21 2.44
N TRP A 195 -22.36 14.66 3.10
CA TRP A 195 -22.46 13.25 3.44
C TRP A 195 -22.50 12.30 2.24
N ARG A 196 -22.77 12.79 1.01
CA ARG A 196 -22.75 11.97 -0.21
C ARG A 196 -21.35 11.83 -0.80
N GLN A 197 -20.47 12.79 -0.50
CA GLN A 197 -19.18 12.95 -1.15
C GLN A 197 -18.06 12.85 -0.12
N MET A 198 -17.45 13.96 0.29
CA MET A 198 -16.16 13.93 1.01
C MET A 198 -16.29 13.82 2.54
N GLU A 199 -17.45 14.17 3.10
CA GLU A 199 -17.67 14.18 4.56
C GLU A 199 -18.09 12.81 5.08
N PHE A 200 -17.60 12.41 6.25
CA PHE A 200 -17.97 11.17 6.93
C PHE A 200 -17.98 11.34 8.46
N HIS A 201 -19.18 11.45 9.04
CA HIS A 201 -19.40 11.66 10.48
C HIS A 201 -18.71 12.90 11.07
N GLY A 202 -18.67 14.00 10.31
CA GLY A 202 -18.06 15.26 10.70
C GLY A 202 -16.57 15.36 10.36
N ASP A 203 -15.99 14.31 9.77
CA ASP A 203 -14.59 14.27 9.33
C ASP A 203 -14.51 14.37 7.80
N LEU A 204 -13.38 14.84 7.29
CA LEU A 204 -12.97 14.64 5.90
C LEU A 204 -12.49 13.19 5.73
N ASN A 205 -12.94 12.48 4.70
CA ASN A 205 -12.52 11.11 4.42
C ASN A 205 -12.00 10.96 2.99
N LEU A 206 -10.67 10.81 2.86
CA LEU A 206 -10.01 10.78 1.55
C LEU A 206 -10.31 9.50 0.77
N LEU A 207 -10.41 8.35 1.44
CA LEU A 207 -10.78 7.10 0.77
C LEU A 207 -12.21 7.15 0.24
N LYS A 208 -13.14 7.62 1.07
CA LYS A 208 -14.53 7.81 0.67
C LYS A 208 -14.63 8.73 -0.54
N THR A 209 -13.86 9.83 -0.53
CA THR A 209 -13.77 10.74 -1.67
C THR A 209 -13.37 9.98 -2.94
N GLY A 210 -12.32 9.17 -2.88
CA GLY A 210 -11.91 8.36 -4.03
C GLY A 210 -12.99 7.36 -4.49
N ILE A 211 -13.66 6.69 -3.54
CA ILE A 211 -14.74 5.74 -3.84
C ILE A 211 -15.90 6.41 -4.59
N VAL A 212 -16.25 7.64 -4.19
CA VAL A 212 -17.38 8.38 -4.75
C VAL A 212 -17.06 8.95 -6.13
N PHE A 213 -15.83 9.44 -6.34
CA PHE A 213 -15.46 10.17 -7.55
C PHE A 213 -14.77 9.33 -8.63
N ALA A 214 -14.23 8.14 -8.31
CA ALA A 214 -13.60 7.28 -9.33
C ALA A 214 -14.60 6.81 -10.39
N ASP A 215 -14.15 6.48 -11.59
CA ASP A 215 -15.01 5.88 -12.62
C ASP A 215 -15.20 4.38 -12.37
N ARG A 216 -14.16 3.72 -11.88
CA ARG A 216 -14.15 2.30 -11.50
C ARG A 216 -13.50 2.08 -10.15
N LEU A 217 -13.92 1.02 -9.47
CA LEU A 217 -13.35 0.57 -8.21
C LEU A 217 -12.84 -0.85 -8.36
N SER A 218 -11.70 -1.15 -7.76
CA SER A 218 -11.25 -2.52 -7.60
C SER A 218 -10.75 -2.80 -6.19
N THR A 219 -10.64 -4.08 -5.87
CA THR A 219 -10.05 -4.53 -4.60
C THR A 219 -9.37 -5.88 -4.78
N VAL A 220 -8.67 -6.34 -3.75
CA VAL A 220 -7.64 -7.38 -3.84
C VAL A 220 -8.16 -8.82 -3.90
N SER A 221 -9.48 -9.03 -3.88
CA SER A 221 -10.10 -10.33 -4.20
C SER A 221 -11.62 -10.21 -4.44
N PRO A 222 -12.23 -11.14 -5.20
CA PRO A 222 -13.68 -11.22 -5.38
C PRO A 222 -14.45 -11.31 -4.06
N THR A 223 -14.01 -12.17 -3.15
CA THR A 223 -14.66 -12.34 -1.84
C THR A 223 -14.56 -11.08 -1.01
N TYR A 224 -13.40 -10.42 -1.00
CA TYR A 224 -13.26 -9.16 -0.26
C TYR A 224 -14.15 -8.05 -0.84
N ALA A 225 -14.37 -8.02 -2.15
CA ALA A 225 -15.31 -7.08 -2.78
C ALA A 225 -16.75 -7.24 -2.28
N GLU A 226 -17.17 -8.47 -2.00
CA GLU A 226 -18.48 -8.76 -1.39
C GLU A 226 -18.49 -8.42 0.10
N GLU A 227 -17.45 -8.80 0.83
CA GLU A 227 -17.34 -8.62 2.27
C GLU A 227 -17.39 -7.14 2.69
N ILE A 228 -16.66 -6.26 2.00
CA ILE A 228 -16.61 -4.82 2.33
C ILE A 228 -17.93 -4.08 2.10
N GLN A 229 -18.89 -4.70 1.43
CA GLN A 229 -20.23 -4.18 1.25
C GLN A 229 -21.14 -4.50 2.45
N SER A 230 -20.60 -5.07 3.53
CA SER A 230 -21.34 -5.40 4.75
C SER A 230 -20.53 -5.08 6.01
N GLU A 231 -21.19 -4.71 7.11
CA GLU A 231 -20.51 -4.51 8.38
C GLU A 231 -20.25 -5.86 9.08
N PRO A 232 -19.16 -5.99 9.87
CA PRO A 232 -18.20 -4.94 10.25
C PRO A 232 -17.06 -4.71 9.24
N LEU A 233 -16.96 -5.50 8.17
CA LEU A 233 -15.83 -5.46 7.23
C LEU A 233 -15.83 -4.21 6.35
N GLY A 234 -16.99 -3.57 6.17
CA GLY A 234 -17.15 -2.30 5.48
C GLY A 234 -16.63 -1.08 6.22
N CYS A 235 -16.26 -1.21 7.50
CA CYS A 235 -15.63 -0.13 8.29
C CYS A 235 -16.41 1.19 8.23
N GLY A 236 -17.74 1.11 8.21
CA GLY A 236 -18.65 2.26 8.10
C GLY A 236 -18.85 2.83 6.68
N LEU A 237 -18.13 2.31 5.68
CA LEU A 237 -18.28 2.67 4.26
C LEU A 237 -19.11 1.64 3.47
N SER A 238 -19.68 0.62 4.14
CA SER A 238 -20.45 -0.44 3.47
C SER A 238 -21.60 0.10 2.62
N ASP A 239 -22.33 1.11 3.09
CA ASP A 239 -23.37 1.78 2.31
C ASP A 239 -22.82 2.45 1.05
N VAL A 240 -21.71 3.19 1.18
CA VAL A 240 -21.08 3.89 0.04
C VAL A 240 -20.66 2.88 -1.03
N LEU A 241 -20.08 1.75 -0.60
CA LEU A 241 -19.65 0.69 -1.50
C LEU A 241 -20.83 -0.05 -2.15
N ARG A 242 -21.93 -0.30 -1.42
CA ARG A 242 -23.15 -0.89 -2.01
C ARG A 242 -23.76 0.00 -3.09
N HIS A 243 -23.75 1.32 -2.91
CA HIS A 243 -24.21 2.27 -3.94
C HIS A 243 -23.31 2.30 -5.18
N ARG A 244 -22.11 1.72 -5.08
CA ARG A 244 -21.07 1.68 -6.11
C ARG A 244 -20.73 0.25 -6.53
N ALA A 245 -21.59 -0.71 -6.19
CA ALA A 245 -21.32 -2.15 -6.37
C ALA A 245 -21.20 -2.54 -7.85
N ASP A 246 -21.91 -1.85 -8.73
CA ASP A 246 -21.91 -2.05 -10.18
C ASP A 246 -20.57 -1.71 -10.85
N VAL A 247 -19.75 -0.90 -10.18
CA VAL A 247 -18.42 -0.51 -10.63
C VAL A 247 -17.29 -1.05 -9.76
N LEU A 248 -17.59 -1.89 -8.75
CA LEU A 248 -16.63 -2.52 -7.86
C LEU A 248 -16.29 -3.94 -8.34
N THR A 249 -15.00 -4.21 -8.57
CA THR A 249 -14.53 -5.53 -9.00
C THR A 249 -13.39 -6.04 -8.13
N GLY A 250 -13.51 -7.26 -7.61
CA GLY A 250 -12.43 -7.93 -6.91
C GLY A 250 -11.49 -8.64 -7.86
N ILE A 251 -10.19 -8.35 -7.80
CA ILE A 251 -9.13 -8.95 -8.60
C ILE A 251 -8.08 -9.50 -7.64
N VAL A 252 -7.85 -10.81 -7.71
CA VAL A 252 -6.88 -11.48 -6.83
C VAL A 252 -5.47 -10.99 -7.12
N ASN A 253 -4.74 -10.59 -6.08
CA ASN A 253 -3.34 -10.22 -6.21
C ASN A 253 -2.50 -11.41 -6.71
N GLY A 254 -1.61 -11.13 -7.66
CA GLY A 254 -0.57 -12.07 -8.06
C GLY A 254 0.61 -12.09 -7.08
N ILE A 255 1.62 -12.88 -7.43
CA ILE A 255 2.93 -12.88 -6.80
C ILE A 255 4.00 -12.69 -7.88
N ASP A 256 5.13 -12.08 -7.51
CA ASP A 256 6.31 -12.06 -8.37
C ASP A 256 6.95 -13.45 -8.35
N THR A 257 6.74 -14.23 -9.42
CA THR A 257 7.24 -15.61 -9.53
C THR A 257 8.73 -15.68 -9.88
N ASP A 258 9.36 -14.59 -10.30
CA ASP A 258 10.81 -14.55 -10.51
C ASP A 258 11.52 -14.38 -9.17
N ARG A 259 10.97 -13.51 -8.30
CA ARG A 259 11.47 -13.28 -6.94
C ARG A 259 11.10 -14.42 -5.97
N TRP A 260 9.85 -14.88 -5.97
CA TRP A 260 9.36 -15.92 -5.08
C TRP A 260 9.41 -17.30 -5.75
N ASN A 261 10.62 -17.76 -6.06
CA ASN A 261 10.84 -19.03 -6.74
C ASN A 261 11.74 -19.97 -5.91
N PRO A 262 11.20 -21.00 -5.26
CA PRO A 262 12.02 -21.89 -4.45
C PRO A 262 13.08 -22.67 -5.25
N ALA A 263 12.95 -22.75 -6.58
CA ALA A 263 13.93 -23.45 -7.42
C ALA A 263 15.21 -22.63 -7.62
N THR A 264 15.15 -21.30 -7.45
CA THR A 264 16.28 -20.38 -7.72
C THR A 264 16.59 -19.44 -6.55
N ASP A 265 15.79 -19.47 -5.47
CA ASP A 265 15.95 -18.58 -4.32
C ASP A 265 17.25 -18.88 -3.54
N ALA A 266 18.19 -17.94 -3.62
CA ALA A 266 19.49 -18.02 -2.95
C ALA A 266 19.42 -17.91 -1.41
N HIS A 267 18.27 -17.51 -0.85
CA HIS A 267 18.06 -17.46 0.60
C HIS A 267 17.65 -18.81 1.19
N LEU A 268 17.30 -19.79 0.35
CA LEU A 268 17.00 -21.14 0.82
C LEU A 268 18.29 -21.93 1.06
N ALA A 269 18.33 -22.65 2.19
CA ALA A 269 19.44 -23.57 2.48
C ALA A 269 19.60 -24.66 1.41
N GLN A 270 18.49 -25.05 0.77
CA GLN A 270 18.46 -25.90 -0.40
C GLN A 270 17.28 -25.49 -1.28
N THR A 271 17.55 -25.18 -2.54
CA THR A 271 16.50 -24.90 -3.53
C THR A 271 15.71 -26.17 -3.87
N TYR A 272 14.46 -25.99 -4.26
CA TYR A 272 13.57 -27.08 -4.64
C TYR A 272 12.44 -26.63 -5.57
N ASP A 273 11.87 -27.61 -6.25
CA ASP A 273 10.72 -27.45 -7.15
C ASP A 273 9.57 -28.40 -6.75
N ALA A 274 8.58 -28.53 -7.62
CA ALA A 274 7.40 -29.37 -7.38
C ALA A 274 7.72 -30.87 -7.26
N ASP A 275 8.87 -31.33 -7.75
CA ASP A 275 9.27 -32.74 -7.73
C ASP A 275 10.25 -33.04 -6.57
N SER A 276 11.03 -32.05 -6.15
CA SER A 276 12.07 -32.15 -5.11
C SER A 276 11.70 -31.51 -3.77
N TRP A 277 10.46 -31.00 -3.64
CA TRP A 277 10.01 -30.32 -2.41
C TRP A 277 10.18 -31.14 -1.12
N PRO A 278 10.02 -32.48 -1.07
CA PRO A 278 10.14 -33.20 0.20
C PRO A 278 11.54 -33.09 0.80
N GLN A 279 12.58 -33.22 -0.03
CA GLN A 279 13.99 -33.11 0.39
C GLN A 279 14.34 -31.64 0.66
N GLY A 280 13.95 -30.74 -0.24
CA GLY A 280 14.22 -29.30 -0.09
C GLY A 280 13.60 -28.72 1.18
N LYS A 281 12.31 -28.97 1.43
CA LYS A 281 11.63 -28.49 2.64
C LYS A 281 12.21 -29.11 3.90
N ALA A 282 12.67 -30.36 3.88
CA ALA A 282 13.32 -30.98 5.03
C ALA A 282 14.65 -30.28 5.38
N ALA A 283 15.47 -29.97 4.37
CA ALA A 283 16.71 -29.22 4.55
C ALA A 283 16.45 -27.78 5.02
N CYS A 284 15.53 -27.06 4.38
CA CYS A 284 15.13 -25.71 4.78
C CYS A 284 14.57 -25.68 6.20
N LYS A 285 13.76 -26.67 6.60
CA LYS A 285 13.23 -26.79 7.95
C LYS A 285 14.34 -26.98 8.98
N ALA A 286 15.30 -27.87 8.72
CA ALA A 286 16.43 -28.09 9.62
C ALA A 286 17.27 -26.82 9.80
N ALA A 287 17.55 -26.11 8.69
CA ALA A 287 18.25 -24.84 8.72
C ALA A 287 17.47 -23.76 9.50
N LEU A 288 16.15 -23.67 9.32
CA LEU A 288 15.29 -22.73 10.02
C LEU A 288 15.20 -23.02 11.53
N GLN A 289 15.06 -24.30 11.91
CA GLN A 289 15.11 -24.74 13.31
C GLN A 289 16.42 -24.31 13.95
N GLN A 290 17.55 -24.61 13.31
CA GLN A 290 18.88 -24.23 13.79
C GLN A 290 19.04 -22.70 13.92
N ALA A 291 18.64 -21.94 12.89
CA ALA A 291 18.72 -20.48 12.90
C ALA A 291 17.85 -19.83 13.99
N SER A 292 16.77 -20.50 14.38
CA SER A 292 15.82 -20.04 15.40
C SER A 292 16.11 -20.60 16.80
N GLY A 293 17.20 -21.38 16.97
CA GLY A 293 17.57 -21.98 18.25
C GLY A 293 16.72 -23.16 18.70
N LEU A 294 15.88 -23.71 17.80
CA LEU A 294 15.01 -24.86 18.08
C LEU A 294 15.75 -26.18 17.89
N ALA A 295 15.27 -27.23 18.57
CA ALA A 295 15.74 -28.60 18.32
C ALA A 295 15.47 -29.01 16.86
N VAL A 296 16.50 -29.55 16.20
CA VAL A 296 16.41 -30.00 14.80
C VAL A 296 15.70 -31.35 14.75
N GLU A 297 14.37 -31.32 14.64
CA GLU A 297 13.52 -32.51 14.67
C GLU A 297 12.67 -32.62 13.40
N PRO A 298 13.04 -33.50 12.44
CA PRO A 298 12.40 -33.57 11.13
C PRO A 298 10.90 -33.92 11.20
N ARG A 299 10.50 -34.75 12.17
CA ARG A 299 9.13 -35.25 12.31
C ARG A 299 8.20 -34.34 13.12
N ARG A 300 8.73 -33.42 13.93
CA ARG A 300 7.90 -32.50 14.72
C ARG A 300 7.33 -31.40 13.85
N PRO A 301 6.01 -31.17 13.78
CA PRO A 301 5.48 -30.11 12.94
C PRO A 301 6.00 -28.72 13.36
N LEU A 302 6.28 -27.87 12.37
CA LEU A 302 6.75 -26.50 12.57
C LEU A 302 5.73 -25.54 11.98
N ILE A 303 5.17 -24.66 12.80
CA ILE A 303 4.18 -23.66 12.41
C ILE A 303 4.87 -22.30 12.33
N GLY A 304 4.83 -21.67 11.16
CA GLY A 304 5.34 -20.32 10.92
C GLY A 304 4.20 -19.31 10.88
N LEU A 305 4.29 -18.27 11.70
CA LEU A 305 3.38 -17.11 11.67
C LEU A 305 4.16 -15.88 11.23
N ILE A 306 3.75 -15.27 10.12
CA ILE A 306 4.40 -14.08 9.55
C ILE A 306 3.35 -12.98 9.37
N GLY A 307 3.57 -11.82 9.99
CA GLY A 307 2.70 -10.67 9.80
C GLY A 307 2.80 -9.61 10.90
N ARG A 308 2.09 -8.50 10.71
CA ARG A 308 2.01 -7.42 11.70
C ARG A 308 1.38 -7.92 13.01
N LEU A 309 1.94 -7.50 14.14
CA LEU A 309 1.43 -7.83 15.47
C LEU A 309 0.33 -6.84 15.85
N ALA A 310 -0.86 -7.01 15.27
CA ALA A 310 -2.01 -6.14 15.49
C ALA A 310 -3.28 -6.97 15.73
N SER A 311 -4.27 -6.42 16.44
CA SER A 311 -5.55 -7.10 16.74
C SER A 311 -6.25 -7.64 15.47
N GLN A 312 -6.20 -6.90 14.36
CA GLN A 312 -6.74 -7.32 13.05
C GLN A 312 -6.13 -8.64 12.52
N LYS A 313 -4.96 -9.06 13.01
CA LYS A 313 -4.33 -10.34 12.66
C LYS A 313 -4.69 -11.49 13.59
N GLY A 314 -5.65 -11.30 14.50
CA GLY A 314 -6.21 -12.37 15.33
C GLY A 314 -5.28 -12.83 16.46
N TRP A 315 -4.37 -11.97 16.92
CA TRP A 315 -3.43 -12.30 18.01
C TRP A 315 -4.13 -12.53 19.35
N GLU A 316 -5.30 -11.94 19.56
CA GLU A 316 -6.15 -12.19 20.73
C GLU A 316 -6.62 -13.65 20.81
N ILE A 317 -6.77 -14.32 19.66
CA ILE A 317 -7.13 -15.74 19.57
C ILE A 317 -5.87 -16.60 19.53
N THR A 318 -4.86 -16.16 18.78
CA THR A 318 -3.64 -16.93 18.53
C THR A 318 -2.77 -17.07 19.78
N LEU A 319 -2.65 -16.02 20.60
CA LEU A 319 -1.80 -16.06 21.80
C LEU A 319 -2.28 -17.10 22.82
N PRO A 320 -3.55 -17.11 23.28
CA PRO A 320 -4.02 -18.14 24.22
C PRO A 320 -3.85 -19.56 23.68
N LEU A 321 -4.10 -19.77 22.37
CA LEU A 321 -3.90 -21.07 21.74
C LEU A 321 -2.43 -21.48 21.76
N LEU A 322 -1.52 -20.57 21.40
CA LEU A 322 -0.08 -20.82 21.40
C LEU A 322 0.40 -21.15 22.82
N GLU A 323 -0.06 -20.44 23.84
CA GLU A 323 0.23 -20.74 25.26
C GLU A 323 -0.19 -22.15 25.65
N GLN A 324 -1.40 -22.55 25.29
CA GLN A 324 -1.91 -23.89 25.59
C GLN A 324 -1.13 -24.99 24.85
N GLN A 325 -0.79 -24.76 23.58
CA GLN A 325 -0.09 -25.73 22.74
C GLN A 325 1.37 -25.91 23.17
N LEU A 326 2.07 -24.84 23.56
CA LEU A 326 3.45 -24.95 24.07
C LEU A 326 3.55 -25.81 25.34
N ALA A 327 2.48 -25.89 26.14
CA ALA A 327 2.45 -26.70 27.35
C ALA A 327 2.10 -28.18 27.12
N SER A 328 1.51 -28.53 25.98
CA SER A 328 0.81 -29.82 25.81
C SER A 328 1.03 -30.54 24.48
N SER A 329 1.73 -29.91 23.52
CA SER A 329 1.89 -30.43 22.17
C SER A 329 3.36 -30.58 21.76
N ASP A 330 3.61 -31.48 20.81
CA ASP A 330 4.93 -31.70 20.21
C ASP A 330 5.23 -30.77 19.03
N LEU A 331 4.61 -29.58 19.03
CA LEU A 331 4.70 -28.58 17.97
C LEU A 331 5.81 -27.58 18.23
N GLN A 332 6.47 -27.15 17.15
CA GLN A 332 7.35 -25.99 17.17
C GLN A 332 6.69 -24.80 16.49
N TRP A 333 6.98 -23.60 16.99
CA TRP A 333 6.41 -22.35 16.49
C TRP A 333 7.52 -21.36 16.19
N ILE A 334 7.40 -20.66 15.07
CA ILE A 334 8.24 -19.51 14.72
C ILE A 334 7.31 -18.35 14.40
N VAL A 335 7.54 -17.22 15.04
CA VAL A 335 6.77 -16.00 14.85
C VAL A 335 7.69 -14.90 14.35
N LEU A 336 7.38 -14.32 13.20
CA LEU A 336 8.07 -13.17 12.62
C LEU A 336 7.08 -12.02 12.44
N GLY A 337 7.26 -10.95 13.20
CA GLY A 337 6.40 -9.78 13.14
C GLY A 337 6.85 -8.67 14.08
N SER A 338 6.32 -7.48 13.84
CA SER A 338 6.44 -6.30 14.70
C SER A 338 5.10 -5.57 14.79
N GLY A 339 4.87 -4.82 15.86
CA GLY A 339 3.63 -4.05 16.05
C GLY A 339 3.34 -3.69 17.50
N ASP A 340 2.22 -4.17 18.04
CA ASP A 340 1.76 -3.87 19.38
C ASP A 340 2.78 -4.33 20.44
N PRO A 341 3.34 -3.40 21.25
CA PRO A 341 4.31 -3.75 22.28
C PRO A 341 3.80 -4.75 23.32
N ALA A 342 2.49 -4.81 23.58
CA ALA A 342 1.91 -5.79 24.50
C ALA A 342 1.96 -7.21 23.92
N ILE A 343 1.62 -7.37 22.63
CA ILE A 343 1.71 -8.65 21.92
C ILE A 343 3.17 -9.10 21.84
N GLU A 344 4.08 -8.18 21.47
CA GLU A 344 5.52 -8.47 21.42
C GLU A 344 6.07 -8.94 22.77
N ARG A 345 5.76 -8.23 23.86
CA ARG A 345 6.19 -8.62 25.20
C ARG A 345 5.68 -10.01 25.56
N ARG A 346 4.42 -10.32 25.23
CA ARG A 346 3.84 -11.64 25.54
C ARG A 346 4.52 -12.75 24.77
N LEU A 347 4.75 -12.58 23.47
CA LEU A 347 5.49 -13.55 22.66
C LEU A 347 6.91 -13.79 23.19
N ARG A 348 7.62 -12.71 23.58
CA ARG A 348 8.97 -12.83 24.18
C ARG A 348 8.95 -13.59 25.51
N GLN A 349 7.94 -13.36 26.35
CA GLN A 349 7.77 -14.10 27.61
C GLN A 349 7.55 -15.60 27.35
N LEU A 350 6.75 -15.95 26.33
CA LEU A 350 6.49 -17.33 25.98
C LEU A 350 7.74 -18.04 25.44
N MET A 351 8.50 -17.36 24.58
CA MET A 351 9.79 -17.86 24.09
C MET A 351 10.78 -18.12 25.24
N GLN A 352 10.81 -17.25 26.27
CA GLN A 352 11.69 -17.45 27.44
C GLN A 352 11.22 -18.59 28.36
N ALA A 353 9.91 -18.76 28.52
CA ALA A 353 9.33 -19.81 29.34
C ALA A 353 9.40 -21.19 28.67
N HIS A 354 9.42 -21.21 27.33
CA HIS A 354 9.43 -22.42 26.49
C HIS A 354 10.51 -22.26 25.39
N PRO A 355 11.80 -22.39 25.74
CA PRO A 355 12.92 -22.15 24.83
C PRO A 355 13.03 -23.18 23.69
#